data_AF-A0A970Q0W2-F1
#
_entry.id   AF-A0A970Q0W2-F1
#
_cell.length_a   1.000
_cell.length_b   1.000
_cell.length_c   1.000
_cell.angle_alpha   90.00
_cell.angle_beta   90.00
_cell.angle_gamma   90.00
#
_symmetry.space_group_name_H-M   'P 1'
#
loop_
_entity.id
_entity.type
_entity.pdbx_description
1 polymer ?
#
loop_
_entity_poly.entity_id
_entity_poly.type
_entity_poly.pdbx_seq_one_letter_code
_entity_poly.pdbx_strand_id
1 'polypeptide(L)'
;MGNCNHENLEQIYSHRENARRITIPEAREILQGSICYGPICGPDTTLYNKDDKWYQVVVPCLSCLGISEYDDITPVVEIVEISIKELLDT
;
A
#
# COMPACT_ATOMS: atom_id res chain seq x y z
N MET A 1 0.51 -11.26 -19.98
CA MET A 1 0.68 -9.82 -19.66
C MET A 1 -0.70 -9.30 -19.30
N GLY A 2 -0.99 -9.16 -18.01
CA GLY A 2 -2.32 -8.78 -17.54
C GLY A 2 -2.58 -7.31 -17.80
N ASN A 3 -3.75 -7.00 -18.38
CA ASN A 3 -4.26 -5.64 -18.51
C ASN A 3 -4.40 -5.03 -17.12
N CYS A 4 -3.53 -4.07 -16.78
CA CYS A 4 -3.87 -3.09 -15.76
C CYS A 4 -4.93 -2.20 -16.40
N ASN A 5 -6.17 -2.22 -15.90
CA ASN A 5 -7.22 -1.33 -16.40
C ASN A 5 -6.84 0.10 -16.00
N HIS A 6 -6.21 0.83 -16.92
CA HIS A 6 -5.71 2.20 -16.76
C HIS A 6 -6.81 3.26 -16.54
N GLU A 7 -8.08 2.85 -16.43
CA GLU A 7 -9.21 3.77 -16.55
C GLU A 7 -9.62 4.43 -15.22
N ASN A 8 -9.04 4.05 -14.07
CA ASN A 8 -9.38 4.73 -12.82
C ASN A 8 -8.30 4.64 -11.72
N LEU A 9 -7.41 5.64 -11.68
CA LEU A 9 -6.37 5.79 -10.64
C LEU A 9 -6.95 5.75 -9.21
N GLU A 10 -8.21 6.16 -9.05
CA GLU A 10 -8.90 6.11 -7.76
C GLU A 10 -9.07 4.67 -7.26
N GLN A 11 -9.33 3.69 -8.14
CA GLN A 11 -9.57 2.29 -7.74
C GLN A 11 -8.33 1.52 -7.25
N ILE A 12 -7.14 2.13 -7.38
CA ILE A 12 -5.87 1.53 -6.95
C ILE A 12 -5.74 1.55 -5.43
N TYR A 13 -6.33 2.56 -4.79
CA TYR A 13 -6.14 2.87 -3.37
C TYR A 13 -7.36 2.46 -2.54
N SER A 14 -7.18 2.24 -1.24
CA SER A 14 -8.22 1.69 -0.37
C SER A 14 -9.34 2.66 0.02
N HIS A 15 -9.17 3.96 -0.24
CA HIS A 15 -10.10 5.04 0.13
C HIS A 15 -10.48 5.14 1.61
N ARG A 16 -9.72 4.49 2.51
CA ARG A 16 -9.98 4.56 3.95
C ARG A 16 -9.66 5.95 4.48
N GLU A 17 -10.44 6.45 5.44
CA GLU A 17 -10.24 7.79 6.03
C GLU A 17 -8.88 7.96 6.72
N ASN A 18 -8.31 6.86 7.24
CA ASN A 18 -6.99 6.83 7.87
C ASN A 18 -5.86 6.44 6.90
N ALA A 19 -6.16 6.23 5.61
CA ALA A 19 -5.14 5.95 4.61
C ALA A 19 -4.27 7.18 4.33
N ARG A 20 -2.97 6.97 4.24
CA ARG A 20 -2.00 8.03 3.91
C ARG A 20 -1.22 7.63 2.68
N ARG A 21 -1.20 8.53 1.69
CA ARG A 21 -0.26 8.43 0.56
C ARG A 21 1.06 9.09 0.94
N ILE A 22 2.13 8.31 0.85
CA ILE A 22 3.49 8.67 1.26
C ILE A 22 4.49 8.28 0.17
N THR A 23 5.68 8.85 0.25
CA THR A 23 6.78 8.52 -0.65
C THR A 23 7.36 7.13 -0.34
N ILE A 24 8.11 6.57 -1.29
CA ILE A 24 8.81 5.29 -1.09
C ILE A 24 9.82 5.37 0.07
N PRO A 25 10.66 6.42 0.20
CA PRO A 25 11.56 6.55 1.34
C PRO A 25 10.82 6.56 2.69
N GLU A 26 9.73 7.33 2.83
CA GLU A 26 8.93 7.36 4.06
C GLU A 26 8.36 5.98 4.40
N ALA A 27 7.84 5.26 3.41
CA ALA A 27 7.33 3.90 3.61
C ALA A 27 8.43 2.96 4.12
N ARG A 28 9.65 3.07 3.59
CA ARG A 28 10.80 2.27 4.02
C ARG A 28 11.19 2.56 5.47
N GLU A 29 11.14 3.82 5.90
CA GLU A 29 11.41 4.20 7.29
C GLU A 29 10.36 3.64 8.25
N ILE A 30 9.07 3.80 7.92
CA ILE A 30 7.96 3.28 8.75
C ILE A 30 8.05 1.76 8.87
N LEU A 31 8.25 1.07 7.75
CA LEU A 31 8.28 -0.39 7.67
C LEU A 31 9.64 -0.99 8.05
N GLN A 32 10.65 -0.18 8.40
CA GLN A 32 11.95 -0.69 8.82
C GLN A 32 11.80 -1.58 10.05
N GLY A 33 12.28 -2.82 9.96
CA GLY A 33 12.16 -3.82 11.03
C GLY A 33 10.80 -4.52 11.12
N SER A 34 9.87 -4.22 10.21
CA SER A 34 8.59 -4.93 10.14
C SER A 34 8.73 -6.35 9.59
N ILE A 35 7.80 -7.22 9.98
CA ILE A 35 7.61 -8.55 9.41
C ILE A 35 6.60 -8.44 8.28
N CYS A 36 6.98 -8.90 7.08
CA CYS A 36 6.07 -9.00 5.93
C CYS A 36 5.29 -10.32 5.99
N TYR A 37 3.97 -10.23 6.02
CA TYR A 37 3.05 -11.38 6.00
C TYR A 37 2.54 -11.71 4.60
N GLY A 38 2.94 -10.93 3.59
CA GLY A 38 2.58 -11.13 2.20
C GLY A 38 1.27 -10.44 1.81
N PRO A 39 0.77 -10.73 0.60
CA PRO A 39 -0.39 -10.06 0.04
C PRO A 39 -1.69 -10.41 0.78
N ILE A 40 -2.57 -9.42 0.94
CA ILE A 40 -3.90 -9.55 1.54
C ILE A 40 -4.96 -8.92 0.64
N CYS A 41 -6.20 -9.44 0.70
CA CYS A 41 -7.40 -9.07 -0.06
C CYS A 41 -7.35 -7.71 -0.81
N GLY A 42 -7.17 -7.72 -2.14
CA GLY A 42 -7.27 -6.53 -2.99
C GLY A 42 -6.13 -6.39 -4.00
N PRO A 43 -6.17 -5.35 -4.86
CA PRO A 43 -5.09 -5.06 -5.81
C PRO A 43 -3.79 -4.74 -5.05
N ASP A 44 -2.73 -5.51 -5.32
CA ASP A 44 -1.34 -5.32 -4.87
C ASP A 44 -1.14 -4.77 -3.43
N THR A 45 -1.93 -5.31 -2.50
CA THR A 45 -1.91 -4.91 -1.09
C THR A 45 -1.12 -5.93 -0.26
N THR A 46 -0.15 -5.48 0.53
CA THR A 46 0.70 -6.32 1.40
C THR A 46 0.53 -5.96 2.87
N LEU A 47 0.49 -6.97 3.74
CA LEU A 47 0.36 -6.80 5.17
C LEU A 47 1.73 -6.86 5.87
N TYR A 48 1.98 -5.89 6.74
CA TYR A 48 3.15 -5.81 7.58
C TYR A 48 2.77 -5.70 9.05
N ASN A 49 3.63 -6.21 9.93
CA ASN A 49 3.52 -6.02 11.38
C ASN A 49 4.82 -5.42 11.94
N LYS A 50 4.69 -4.44 12.83
CA LYS A 50 5.82 -3.86 13.57
C LYS A 50 5.33 -3.36 14.92
N ASP A 51 5.98 -3.78 16.00
CA ASP A 51 5.71 -3.34 17.37
C ASP A 51 4.21 -3.35 17.74
N ASP A 52 3.55 -4.50 17.54
CA ASP A 52 2.11 -4.74 17.76
C ASP A 52 1.15 -3.92 16.86
N LYS A 53 1.68 -3.15 15.91
CA LYS A 53 0.90 -2.42 14.91
C LYS A 53 0.88 -3.17 13.58
N TRP A 54 -0.28 -3.17 12.94
CA TRP A 54 -0.46 -3.75 11.62
C TRP A 54 -0.59 -2.66 10.58
N TYR A 55 0.03 -2.89 9.43
CA TYR A 55 0.07 -1.96 8.32
C TYR A 55 -0.36 -2.66 7.05
N GLN A 56 -1.47 -2.20 6.47
CA GLN A 56 -1.83 -2.51 5.10
C GLN A 56 -1.12 -1.52 4.19
N VAL A 57 -0.36 -2.04 3.23
CA VAL A 57 0.48 -1.23 2.33
C VAL A 57 0.12 -1.54 0.89
N VAL A 58 -0.20 -0.52 0.10
CA VAL A 58 -0.44 -0.64 -1.34
C VAL A 58 0.71 0.04 -2.07
N VAL A 59 1.38 -0.72 -2.94
CA VAL A 59 2.39 -0.19 -3.87
C VAL A 59 1.85 -0.40 -5.29
N PRO A 60 1.25 0.63 -5.90
CA PRO A 60 0.65 0.49 -7.22
C PRO A 60 1.68 0.17 -8.29
N CYS A 61 1.35 -0.67 -9.25
CA CYS A 61 2.24 -0.92 -10.37
C CYS A 61 2.54 0.36 -11.19
N LEU A 62 3.74 0.48 -11.76
CA LEU A 62 4.16 1.65 -12.56
C LEU A 62 3.19 1.94 -13.73
N SER A 63 2.77 0.88 -14.45
CA SER A 63 1.78 0.99 -15.52
C SER A 63 0.44 1.53 -15.02
N CYS A 64 0.01 1.10 -13.83
CA CYS A 64 -1.23 1.52 -13.19
C CYS A 64 -1.21 3.04 -12.91
N LEU A 65 -0.03 3.59 -12.61
CA LEU A 65 0.20 5.01 -12.38
C LEU A 65 0.49 5.81 -13.67
N GLY A 66 0.68 5.14 -14.81
CA GLY A 66 1.07 5.80 -16.05
C GLY A 66 2.49 6.40 -16.01
N ILE A 67 3.37 5.88 -15.14
CA ILE A 67 4.75 6.35 -14.98
C ILE A 67 5.74 5.27 -15.41
N SER A 68 6.95 5.67 -15.80
CA SER A 68 8.00 4.74 -16.25
C SER A 68 8.87 4.20 -15.11
N GLU A 69 8.98 4.96 -14.02
CA GLU A 69 9.78 4.64 -12.85
C GLU A 69 9.23 5.36 -11.62
N TYR A 70 9.57 4.87 -10.43
CA TYR A 70 9.29 5.60 -9.20
C TYR A 70 10.37 6.63 -8.95
N ASP A 71 9.97 7.80 -8.49
CA ASP A 71 10.87 8.79 -7.90
C ASP A 71 10.69 8.83 -6.37
N ASP A 72 11.64 9.45 -5.68
CA ASP A 72 11.68 9.49 -4.21
C ASP A 72 10.79 10.57 -3.59
N ILE A 73 10.17 11.44 -4.40
CA ILE A 73 9.41 12.62 -3.93
C ILE A 73 7.90 12.50 -4.14
N THR A 74 7.46 11.65 -5.07
CA THR A 74 6.04 11.47 -5.40
C THR A 74 5.40 10.50 -4.42
N PRO A 75 4.30 10.90 -3.74
CA PRO A 75 3.62 10.04 -2.79
C PRO A 75 2.74 9.00 -3.50
N VAL A 76 3.33 7.84 -3.81
CA VAL A 76 2.67 6.75 -4.54
C VAL A 76 2.29 5.56 -3.68
N VAL A 77 2.90 5.39 -2.50
CA VAL A 77 2.63 4.27 -1.60
C VAL A 77 1.49 4.67 -0.67
N GLU A 78 0.45 3.85 -0.58
CA GLU A 78 -0.55 4.01 0.46
C GLU A 78 -0.20 3.13 1.66
N ILE A 79 -0.26 3.69 2.85
CA ILE A 79 -0.15 2.97 4.10
C ILE A 79 -1.39 3.23 4.95
N VAL A 80 -1.90 2.17 5.56
CA VAL A 80 -3.02 2.21 6.49
C VAL A 80 -2.59 1.46 7.75
N GLU A 81 -2.54 2.14 8.89
CA GLU A 81 -2.43 1.47 10.18
C GLU A 81 -3.80 0.84 10.50
N ILE A 82 -3.82 -0.47 10.70
CA ILE A 82 -5.03 -1.25 10.95
C ILE A 82 -4.91 -1.95 12.30
N SER A 83 -6.04 -2.15 12.97
CA SER A 83 -6.08 -3.02 14.12
C SER A 83 -6.21 -4.49 13.68
N ILE A 84 -5.68 -5.42 14.47
CA ILE A 84 -5.88 -6.85 14.21
C ILE A 84 -7.35 -7.27 14.25
N LYS A 85 -8.18 -6.51 14.97
CA LYS A 85 -9.63 -6.73 15.01
C LYS A 85 -10.27 -6.44 13.65
N GLU A 86 -9.91 -5.31 13.03
CA GLU A 86 -10.39 -4.98 11.68
C GLU A 86 -9.95 -6.00 10.62
N LEU A 87 -8.79 -6.66 10.79
CA LEU A 87 -8.36 -7.76 9.92
C LEU A 87 -9.22 -9.04 10.08
N LEU A 88 -9.70 -9.32 11.30
CA LEU A 88 -10.45 -10.55 11.60
C LEU A 88 -11.95 -10.40 11.33
N ASP A 89 -12.47 -9.17 11.29
CA ASP A 89 -13.87 -8.85 11.01
C ASP A 89 -14.17 -8.73 9.49
N THR A 90 -13.15 -8.88 8.61
CA THR A 90 -13.27 -8.99 7.13
C THR A 90 -13.20 -10.43 6.65
#